data_AF-A0A929YH06-F1
#
_entry.id   AF-A0A929YH06-F1
#
_cell.length_a   1.000
_cell.length_b   1.000
_cell.length_c   1.000
_cell.angle_alpha   90.00
_cell.angle_beta   90.00
_cell.angle_gamma   90.00
#
_symmetry.space_group_name_H-M   'P 1'
#
loop_
_entity.id
_entity.type
_entity.pdbx_description
1 polymer ?
#
loop_
_entity_poly.entity_id
_entity_poly.type
_entity_poly.pdbx_seq_one_letter_code
_entity_poly.pdbx_strand_id
1 'polypeptide(L)'
;IDPHGDLVESLLGKVPKERVEDIIYFNPADMTNPIGLNMFEFDTPDQKDFLVQEAINMLYGLYDPGHTGIVGPRLEHIFRNCALLLMSDPAGGTFIDVPKCLIDPEFVKSKLKYVKDQQVIDFWTKEFPASQRSNEAGEVISWVVSKFGPFISNDAMRNIIGQTKSGFNLREIMDNNKILLVNLSKGKMGELNSKLLGIIFVMKFQAAAMSRADIPEDQRVDFSLYVDEFQNFATDSFESILSEARKYKLSLIMGNQFMTQLTDKIREAIIGNVGTVISGRIGVTDAELMVKKFQPTFDVDDLAKLPNFQSITSVMINNVPSAPFSMNWIPPMGQVNNQLRDALVRLSAAKYGRPRAVVEKEIFDRIRGSVQPKTSPSQLAPSVGQKSSGGGSSFLDEWLAKRQQLGGKTASSSTTVRPASSQAPQASSQIQNPQGRPGVVNNAPSNINSVNATVSNLDSKQQSQPSAIDSAVTNKSNVSMTTNNNPVSSVNVKPSQPVIKNRLDLRNGDDDDSEVMISLR
;
A
#
# COMPACT_ATOMS: atom_id res chain seq x y z
N ILE A 1 -6.95 -3.27 -6.84
CA ILE A 1 -5.74 -2.44 -7.02
C ILE A 1 -4.77 -3.26 -7.86
N ASP A 2 -4.33 -2.69 -8.98
CA ASP A 2 -3.55 -3.38 -10.01
C ASP A 2 -2.32 -2.51 -10.39
N PRO A 3 -1.08 -2.93 -10.09
CA PRO A 3 0.15 -2.20 -10.43
C PRO A 3 0.59 -2.35 -11.89
N HIS A 4 -0.06 -3.18 -12.69
CA HIS A 4 0.24 -3.39 -14.11
C HIS A 4 -0.74 -2.63 -15.00
N GLY A 5 -2.03 -2.70 -14.66
CA GLY A 5 -3.16 -1.97 -15.26
C GLY A 5 -4.02 -2.81 -16.21
N ASP A 6 -3.46 -3.90 -16.76
CA ASP A 6 -4.10 -4.75 -17.76
C ASP A 6 -5.31 -5.52 -17.19
N LEU A 7 -5.26 -5.94 -15.93
CA LEU A 7 -6.38 -6.62 -15.25
C LEU A 7 -7.55 -5.65 -15.10
N VAL A 8 -7.30 -4.43 -14.64
CA VAL A 8 -8.34 -3.39 -14.52
C VAL A 8 -8.91 -2.99 -15.89
N GLU A 9 -8.07 -2.79 -16.90
CA GLU A 9 -8.54 -2.42 -18.25
C GLU A 9 -9.37 -3.55 -18.90
N SER A 10 -9.05 -4.81 -18.62
CA SER A 10 -9.84 -5.99 -19.01
C SER A 10 -11.17 -6.09 -18.26
N LEU A 11 -11.16 -5.87 -16.93
CA LEU A 11 -12.37 -5.92 -16.09
C LEU A 11 -13.39 -4.82 -16.45
N LEU A 12 -12.92 -3.61 -16.79
CA LEU A 12 -13.79 -2.53 -17.28
C LEU A 12 -14.61 -2.95 -18.50
N GLY A 13 -14.01 -3.67 -19.45
CA GLY A 13 -14.73 -4.17 -20.63
C GLY A 13 -15.67 -5.34 -20.34
N LYS A 14 -15.75 -5.83 -19.09
CA LYS A 14 -16.59 -6.96 -18.66
C LYS A 14 -17.66 -6.57 -17.64
N VAL A 15 -17.83 -5.28 -17.38
CA VAL A 15 -18.84 -4.77 -16.43
C VAL A 15 -20.26 -5.11 -16.92
N PRO A 16 -21.13 -5.73 -16.09
CA PRO A 16 -22.53 -5.94 -16.43
C PRO A 16 -23.28 -4.62 -16.62
N LYS A 17 -24.25 -4.58 -17.56
CA LYS A 17 -24.96 -3.36 -17.96
C LYS A 17 -25.63 -2.66 -16.76
N GLU A 18 -26.17 -3.44 -15.84
CA GLU A 18 -26.84 -3.01 -14.62
C GLU A 18 -25.90 -2.45 -13.52
N ARG A 19 -24.58 -2.62 -13.67
CA ARG A 19 -23.56 -2.11 -12.72
C ARG A 19 -22.75 -0.92 -13.25
N VAL A 20 -23.07 -0.41 -14.45
CA VAL A 20 -22.33 0.68 -15.12
C VAL A 20 -22.19 1.95 -14.26
N GLU A 21 -23.25 2.35 -13.56
CA GLU A 21 -23.25 3.57 -12.73
C GLU A 21 -22.50 3.44 -11.39
N ASP A 22 -22.15 2.21 -10.99
CA ASP A 22 -21.39 1.89 -9.79
C ASP A 22 -19.87 1.87 -10.02
N ILE A 23 -19.43 1.98 -11.27
CA ILE A 23 -18.02 1.96 -11.63
C ILE A 23 -17.35 3.28 -11.29
N ILE A 24 -16.23 3.18 -10.57
CA ILE A 24 -15.26 4.24 -10.40
C ILE A 24 -13.94 3.70 -10.93
N TYR A 25 -13.43 4.31 -11.99
CA TYR A 25 -12.11 4.02 -12.54
C TYR A 25 -11.13 5.11 -12.11
N PHE A 26 -10.20 4.73 -11.24
CA PHE A 26 -9.08 5.59 -10.85
C PHE A 26 -7.87 5.27 -11.72
N ASN A 27 -7.55 6.20 -12.61
CA ASN A 27 -6.34 6.18 -13.42
C ASN A 27 -5.54 7.48 -13.21
N PRO A 28 -4.47 7.44 -12.40
CA PRO A 28 -3.62 8.59 -12.11
C PRO A 28 -2.72 9.00 -13.29
N ALA A 29 -2.70 8.23 -14.39
CA ALA A 29 -2.06 8.64 -15.64
C ALA A 29 -2.97 9.48 -16.54
N ASP A 30 -4.30 9.57 -16.29
CA ASP A 30 -5.16 10.54 -16.97
C ASP A 30 -5.00 11.92 -16.33
N MET A 31 -4.15 12.73 -16.96
CA MET A 31 -3.88 14.12 -16.58
C MET A 31 -4.86 15.12 -17.19
N THR A 32 -5.91 14.69 -17.88
CA THR A 32 -6.96 15.58 -18.41
C THR A 32 -7.88 16.04 -17.28
N ASN A 33 -8.39 15.06 -16.54
CA ASN A 33 -9.29 15.24 -15.40
C ASN A 33 -8.78 14.45 -14.18
N PRO A 34 -7.64 14.85 -13.57
CA PRO A 34 -7.09 14.15 -12.42
C PRO A 34 -8.12 14.00 -11.29
N ILE A 35 -8.29 12.76 -10.82
CA ILE A 35 -9.17 12.42 -9.70
C ILE A 35 -8.41 12.66 -8.38
N GLY A 36 -8.96 13.47 -7.50
CA GLY A 36 -8.33 13.80 -6.21
C GLY A 36 -8.30 12.59 -5.26
N LEU A 37 -7.24 12.49 -4.45
CA LEU A 37 -7.12 11.52 -3.36
C LEU A 37 -6.42 12.18 -2.17
N ASN A 38 -7.17 12.94 -1.36
CA ASN A 38 -6.61 13.70 -0.25
C ASN A 38 -6.40 12.81 0.98
N MET A 39 -5.15 12.59 1.35
CA MET A 39 -4.76 11.85 2.55
C MET A 39 -5.37 12.44 3.83
N PHE A 40 -5.50 13.76 3.91
CA PHE A 40 -5.92 14.50 5.12
C PHE A 40 -7.43 14.73 5.25
N GLU A 41 -8.25 14.15 4.39
CA GLU A 41 -9.70 14.10 4.62
C GLU A 41 -10.09 13.07 5.68
N PHE A 42 -10.95 13.51 6.58
CA PHE A 42 -11.56 12.79 7.70
C PHE A 42 -13.05 13.19 7.81
N ASP A 43 -13.88 12.29 8.31
CA ASP A 43 -15.30 12.54 8.59
C ASP A 43 -15.53 12.91 10.06
N THR A 44 -14.78 12.29 10.99
CA THR A 44 -14.84 12.56 12.44
C THR A 44 -13.50 13.03 12.99
N PRO A 45 -13.47 13.86 14.05
CA PRO A 45 -12.22 14.33 14.65
C PRO A 45 -11.27 13.20 15.08
N ASP A 46 -11.82 12.09 15.56
CA ASP A 46 -11.04 10.94 16.09
C ASP A 46 -10.24 10.21 15.00
N GLN A 47 -10.64 10.34 13.72
CA GLN A 47 -9.88 9.80 12.59
C GLN A 47 -8.57 10.56 12.32
N LYS A 48 -8.40 11.78 12.87
CA LYS A 48 -7.23 12.63 12.57
C LYS A 48 -5.93 11.96 12.99
N ASP A 49 -5.84 11.49 14.23
CA ASP A 49 -4.61 10.87 14.75
C ASP A 49 -4.26 9.57 14.01
N PHE A 50 -5.29 8.80 13.62
CA PHE A 50 -5.11 7.61 12.78
C PHE A 50 -4.50 7.97 11.42
N LEU A 51 -5.11 8.90 10.69
CA LEU A 51 -4.62 9.32 9.36
C LEU A 51 -3.22 9.95 9.42
N VAL A 52 -2.91 10.70 10.48
CA VAL A 52 -1.56 11.23 10.72
C VAL A 52 -0.56 10.11 10.99
N GLN A 53 -0.91 9.12 11.79
CA GLN A 53 -0.03 7.99 12.07
C GLN A 53 0.20 7.13 10.83
N GLU A 54 -0.82 6.87 10.03
CA GLU A 54 -0.66 6.13 8.77
C GLU A 54 0.17 6.89 7.73
N ALA A 55 0.04 8.21 7.66
CA ALA A 55 0.91 9.04 6.83
C ALA A 55 2.38 9.04 7.32
N ILE A 56 2.62 8.92 8.63
CA ILE A 56 3.96 8.67 9.21
C ILE A 56 4.47 7.27 8.81
N ASN A 57 3.63 6.23 8.92
CA ASN A 57 4.00 4.86 8.54
C ASN A 57 4.32 4.76 7.03
N MET A 58 3.61 5.51 6.18
CA MET A 58 3.96 5.69 4.76
C MET A 58 5.33 6.35 4.59
N LEU A 59 5.66 7.40 5.36
CA LEU A 59 6.98 8.05 5.30
C LEU A 59 8.11 7.09 5.73
N TYR A 60 7.89 6.25 6.75
CA TYR A 60 8.79 5.14 7.08
C TYR A 60 8.96 4.18 5.90
N GLY A 61 7.87 3.62 5.37
CA GLY A 61 7.92 2.65 4.26
C GLY A 61 8.51 3.18 2.93
N LEU A 62 8.60 4.51 2.77
CA LEU A 62 9.22 5.18 1.63
C LEU A 62 10.68 5.58 1.86
N TYR A 63 11.03 6.11 3.04
CA TYR A 63 12.33 6.74 3.30
C TYR A 63 13.21 6.02 4.31
N ASP A 64 12.64 5.12 5.11
CA ASP A 64 13.35 4.36 6.13
C ASP A 64 12.73 2.99 6.43
N PRO A 65 12.55 2.12 5.42
CA PRO A 65 11.87 0.82 5.58
C PRO A 65 12.64 -0.17 6.48
N GLY A 66 13.88 0.15 6.87
CA GLY A 66 14.69 -0.61 7.81
C GLY A 66 14.83 0.04 9.20
N HIS A 67 14.10 1.13 9.48
CA HIS A 67 14.20 1.92 10.72
C HIS A 67 15.65 2.28 11.12
N THR A 68 16.43 2.72 10.14
CA THR A 68 17.84 3.13 10.26
C THR A 68 18.03 4.51 10.90
N GLY A 69 16.94 5.25 11.14
CA GLY A 69 16.95 6.58 11.78
C GLY A 69 16.83 7.74 10.80
N ILE A 70 16.54 7.48 9.52
CA ILE A 70 16.24 8.50 8.50
C ILE A 70 14.83 9.08 8.71
N VAL A 71 13.91 8.28 9.27
CA VAL A 71 12.65 8.75 9.85
C VAL A 71 12.71 8.45 11.35
N GLY A 72 12.14 9.32 12.17
CA GLY A 72 12.23 9.21 13.63
C GLY A 72 11.45 10.30 14.36
N PRO A 73 11.47 10.30 15.70
CA PRO A 73 10.55 11.09 16.53
C PRO A 73 10.53 12.60 16.22
N ARG A 74 11.65 13.18 15.79
CA ARG A 74 11.73 14.60 15.40
C ARG A 74 10.93 14.90 14.12
N LEU A 75 10.99 14.02 13.11
CA LEU A 75 10.19 14.16 11.89
C LEU A 75 8.72 13.90 12.17
N GLU A 76 8.41 12.88 12.97
CA GLU A 76 7.04 12.55 13.39
C GLU A 76 6.36 13.73 14.09
N HIS A 77 7.03 14.34 15.08
CA HIS A 77 6.50 15.46 15.84
C HIS A 77 6.25 16.70 14.97
N ILE A 78 7.22 17.05 14.10
CA ILE A 78 7.06 18.16 13.15
C ILE A 78 5.92 17.86 12.16
N PHE A 79 5.88 16.66 11.59
CA PHE A 79 4.86 16.25 10.63
C PHE A 79 3.46 16.24 11.25
N ARG A 80 3.30 15.65 12.44
CA ARG A 80 2.03 15.59 13.19
C ARG A 80 1.45 16.98 13.41
N ASN A 81 2.27 17.93 13.89
CA ASN A 81 1.82 19.30 14.12
C ASN A 81 1.52 20.08 12.82
N CYS A 82 2.19 19.77 11.71
CA CYS A 82 1.82 20.30 10.39
C CYS A 82 0.50 19.72 9.89
N ALA A 83 0.32 18.40 9.97
CA ALA A 83 -0.88 17.71 9.51
C ALA A 83 -2.11 18.14 10.33
N LEU A 84 -2.02 18.17 11.67
CA LEU A 84 -3.13 18.61 12.53
C LEU A 84 -3.50 20.09 12.33
N LEU A 85 -2.52 20.97 12.06
CA LEU A 85 -2.77 22.36 11.66
C LEU A 85 -3.55 22.41 10.32
N LEU A 86 -3.10 21.66 9.32
CA LEU A 86 -3.74 21.59 7.99
C LEU A 86 -5.15 21.01 8.05
N MET A 87 -5.35 19.95 8.84
CA MET A 87 -6.64 19.28 9.09
C MET A 87 -7.58 20.09 10.01
N SER A 88 -7.13 21.22 10.55
CA SER A 88 -7.98 22.13 11.34
C SER A 88 -8.63 23.23 10.49
N ASP A 89 -8.14 23.48 9.27
CA ASP A 89 -8.74 24.47 8.36
C ASP A 89 -10.09 23.98 7.79
N PRO A 90 -11.19 24.73 7.94
CA PRO A 90 -12.48 24.40 7.32
C PRO A 90 -12.45 24.29 5.79
N ALA A 91 -11.52 24.97 5.11
CA ALA A 91 -11.30 24.82 3.67
C ALA A 91 -10.53 23.54 3.30
N GLY A 92 -10.05 22.80 4.31
CA GLY A 92 -9.19 21.64 4.18
C GLY A 92 -7.70 21.99 4.02
N GLY A 93 -6.89 20.96 4.10
CA GLY A 93 -5.47 20.97 3.79
C GLY A 93 -5.06 19.66 3.13
N THR A 94 -3.89 19.64 2.53
CA THR A 94 -3.40 18.50 1.75
C THR A 94 -1.97 18.12 2.14
N PHE A 95 -1.57 16.89 1.85
CA PHE A 95 -0.24 16.39 2.19
C PHE A 95 0.89 17.25 1.61
N ILE A 96 0.69 17.81 0.40
CA ILE A 96 1.68 18.67 -0.25
C ILE A 96 1.79 20.08 0.37
N ASP A 97 0.89 20.48 1.27
CA ASP A 97 0.96 21.76 1.97
C ASP A 97 1.88 21.71 3.20
N VAL A 98 2.33 20.52 3.64
CA VAL A 98 3.15 20.35 4.85
C VAL A 98 4.44 21.21 4.81
N PRO A 99 5.24 21.22 3.73
CA PRO A 99 6.40 22.11 3.63
C PRO A 99 6.08 23.58 3.87
N LYS A 100 4.91 24.05 3.42
CA LYS A 100 4.52 25.45 3.55
C LYS A 100 4.34 25.87 5.01
N CYS A 101 3.88 24.97 5.87
CA CYS A 101 3.78 25.21 7.31
C CYS A 101 5.16 25.52 7.94
N LEU A 102 6.25 25.04 7.35
CA LEU A 102 7.61 25.21 7.89
C LEU A 102 8.33 26.46 7.37
N ILE A 103 7.86 27.07 6.27
CA ILE A 103 8.53 28.19 5.58
C ILE A 103 7.70 29.47 5.49
N ASP A 104 6.38 29.42 5.74
CA ASP A 104 5.47 30.57 5.67
C ASP A 104 4.72 30.77 7.00
N PRO A 105 5.23 31.64 7.90
CA PRO A 105 4.60 31.92 9.19
C PRO A 105 3.22 32.57 9.09
N GLU A 106 2.93 33.34 8.02
CA GLU A 106 1.61 33.96 7.84
C GLU A 106 0.58 32.93 7.36
N PHE A 107 1.00 31.92 6.58
CA PHE A 107 0.16 30.75 6.29
C PHE A 107 -0.19 29.97 7.56
N VAL A 108 0.78 29.68 8.43
CA VAL A 108 0.53 29.03 9.73
C VAL A 108 -0.48 29.83 10.54
N LYS A 109 -0.22 31.13 10.74
CA LYS A 109 -1.10 32.05 11.47
C LYS A 109 -2.51 32.12 10.88
N SER A 110 -2.66 32.05 9.56
CA SER A 110 -3.96 32.05 8.88
C SER A 110 -4.81 30.82 9.21
N LYS A 111 -4.17 29.67 9.49
CA LYS A 111 -4.80 28.39 9.85
C LYS A 111 -4.92 28.18 11.36
N LEU A 112 -3.97 28.68 12.14
CA LEU A 112 -3.88 28.50 13.60
C LEU A 112 -5.15 28.95 14.33
N LYS A 113 -5.83 29.97 13.82
CA LYS A 113 -7.13 30.47 14.34
C LYS A 113 -8.28 29.43 14.32
N TYR A 114 -8.12 28.31 13.60
CA TYR A 114 -9.09 27.22 13.56
C TYR A 114 -8.69 26.01 14.43
N VAL A 115 -7.46 25.99 14.94
CA VAL A 115 -6.96 24.91 15.79
C VAL A 115 -7.61 25.01 17.18
N LYS A 116 -8.07 23.89 17.71
CA LYS A 116 -8.65 23.77 19.05
C LYS A 116 -7.75 23.02 20.04
N ASP A 117 -6.79 22.26 19.53
CA ASP A 117 -5.86 21.49 20.34
C ASP A 117 -4.75 22.39 20.90
N GLN A 118 -4.65 22.46 22.23
CA GLN A 118 -3.67 23.27 22.91
C GLN A 118 -2.22 22.80 22.66
N GLN A 119 -1.99 21.51 22.39
CA GLN A 119 -0.65 21.00 22.07
C GLN A 119 -0.16 21.53 20.73
N VAL A 120 -1.03 21.51 19.72
CA VAL A 120 -0.74 22.06 18.38
C VAL A 120 -0.58 23.59 18.45
N ILE A 121 -1.38 24.28 19.27
CA ILE A 121 -1.21 25.72 19.52
C ILE A 121 0.15 26.01 20.19
N ASP A 122 0.52 25.25 21.22
CA ASP A 122 1.78 25.41 21.94
C ASP A 122 2.99 25.08 21.06
N PHE A 123 2.90 24.08 20.19
CA PHE A 123 3.92 23.81 19.18
C PHE A 123 4.17 25.03 18.30
N TRP A 124 3.13 25.58 17.68
CA TRP A 124 3.27 26.70 16.73
C TRP A 124 3.57 28.05 17.39
N THR A 125 3.19 28.26 18.65
CA THR A 125 3.38 29.54 19.36
C THR A 125 4.60 29.58 20.29
N LYS A 126 5.08 28.43 20.77
CA LYS A 126 6.18 28.33 21.75
C LYS A 126 7.33 27.47 21.22
N GLU A 127 7.06 26.19 20.92
CA GLU A 127 8.11 25.20 20.63
C GLU A 127 8.84 25.49 19.30
N PHE A 128 8.09 25.58 18.20
CA PHE A 128 8.66 25.82 16.87
C PHE A 128 9.40 27.17 16.81
N PRO A 129 8.85 28.30 17.29
CA PRO A 129 9.60 29.57 17.38
C PRO A 129 10.83 29.53 18.30
N ALA A 130 10.83 28.70 19.35
CA ALA A 130 12.03 28.49 20.17
C ALA A 130 13.08 27.66 19.41
N SER A 131 12.66 26.62 18.68
CA SER A 131 13.56 25.80 17.86
C SER A 131 14.27 26.60 16.75
N GLN A 132 13.59 27.62 16.18
CA GLN A 132 14.16 28.54 15.19
C GLN A 132 15.33 29.39 15.70
N ARG A 133 15.60 29.40 17.01
CA ARG A 133 16.77 30.06 17.61
C ARG A 133 18.03 29.20 17.57
N SER A 134 17.91 27.92 17.23
CA SER A 134 19.07 27.04 17.02
C SER A 134 19.71 27.27 15.66
N ASN A 135 21.04 27.19 15.60
CA ASN A 135 21.79 27.27 14.34
C ASN A 135 21.40 26.14 13.35
N GLU A 136 20.92 25.01 13.84
CA GLU A 136 20.48 23.85 13.04
C GLU A 136 19.08 24.01 12.41
N ALA A 137 18.31 25.03 12.80
CA ALA A 137 16.88 25.10 12.47
C ALA A 137 16.60 25.09 10.96
N GLY A 138 17.42 25.80 10.18
CA GLY A 138 17.31 25.85 8.72
C GLY A 138 17.66 24.52 8.05
N GLU A 139 18.67 23.80 8.56
CA GLU A 139 19.04 22.47 8.06
C GLU A 139 17.92 21.46 8.30
N VAL A 140 17.32 21.49 9.50
CA VAL A 140 16.22 20.61 9.88
C VAL A 140 14.97 20.90 9.04
N ILE A 141 14.59 22.17 8.84
CA ILE A 141 13.49 22.52 7.93
C ILE A 141 13.79 22.03 6.52
N SER A 142 14.97 22.33 5.97
CA SER A 142 15.37 21.92 4.62
C SER A 142 15.31 20.40 4.45
N TRP A 143 15.77 19.66 5.46
CA TRP A 143 15.71 18.20 5.52
C TRP A 143 14.27 17.67 5.53
N VAL A 144 13.38 18.21 6.37
CA VAL A 144 11.94 17.81 6.36
C VAL A 144 11.33 18.11 4.99
N VAL A 145 11.51 19.34 4.48
CA VAL A 145 10.97 19.80 3.19
C VAL A 145 11.47 18.92 2.03
N SER A 146 12.72 18.46 2.06
CA SER A 146 13.28 17.58 1.02
C SER A 146 12.49 16.27 0.85
N LYS A 147 11.91 15.73 1.92
CA LYS A 147 11.06 14.52 1.89
C LYS A 147 9.73 14.73 1.16
N PHE A 148 9.30 15.97 0.95
CA PHE A 148 8.09 16.28 0.16
C PHE A 148 8.41 16.60 -1.31
N GLY A 149 9.69 16.72 -1.66
CA GLY A 149 10.15 17.02 -3.02
C GLY A 149 9.51 16.13 -4.10
N PRO A 150 9.55 14.78 -3.98
CA PRO A 150 8.96 13.88 -4.99
C PRO A 150 7.44 14.05 -5.17
N PHE A 151 6.73 14.36 -4.08
CA PHE A 151 5.27 14.55 -4.07
C PHE A 151 4.84 15.85 -4.78
N ILE A 152 5.68 16.89 -4.72
CA ILE A 152 5.40 18.23 -5.27
C ILE A 152 5.92 18.36 -6.71
N SER A 153 7.10 17.80 -7.00
CA SER A 153 7.75 17.91 -8.31
C SER A 153 7.09 17.04 -9.38
N ASN A 154 6.51 15.89 -9.00
CA ASN A 154 5.76 15.05 -9.93
C ASN A 154 4.36 15.64 -10.19
N ASP A 155 4.10 15.99 -11.45
CA ASP A 155 2.82 16.60 -11.87
C ASP A 155 1.60 15.75 -11.54
N ALA A 156 1.65 14.42 -11.76
CA ALA A 156 0.52 13.54 -11.50
C ALA A 156 0.24 13.46 -10.00
N MET A 157 1.26 13.18 -9.19
CA MET A 157 1.13 13.15 -7.73
C MET A 157 0.58 14.48 -7.20
N ARG A 158 1.18 15.61 -7.58
CA ARG A 158 0.73 16.94 -7.16
C ARG A 158 -0.74 17.18 -7.48
N ASN A 159 -1.19 16.82 -8.68
CA ASN A 159 -2.59 16.99 -9.11
C ASN A 159 -3.58 16.01 -8.46
N ILE A 160 -3.11 14.91 -7.86
CA ILE A 160 -3.97 13.90 -7.20
C ILE A 160 -4.07 14.19 -5.70
N ILE A 161 -2.94 14.19 -5.00
CA ILE A 161 -2.89 14.33 -3.53
C ILE A 161 -2.89 15.81 -3.07
N GLY A 162 -2.82 16.75 -4.02
CA GLY A 162 -2.90 18.19 -3.79
C GLY A 162 -4.30 18.79 -3.91
N GLN A 163 -5.32 17.99 -4.20
CA GLN A 163 -6.72 18.44 -4.12
C GLN A 163 -7.17 18.43 -2.66
N THR A 164 -7.86 19.47 -2.19
CA THR A 164 -8.40 19.51 -0.82
C THR A 164 -9.54 18.51 -0.60
N LYS A 165 -10.14 18.04 -1.69
CA LYS A 165 -11.21 17.04 -1.74
C LYS A 165 -10.81 15.89 -2.66
N SER A 166 -11.09 14.66 -2.23
CA SER A 166 -11.00 13.46 -3.06
C SER A 166 -12.16 13.43 -4.06
N GLY A 167 -11.97 12.77 -5.19
CA GLY A 167 -13.04 12.62 -6.19
C GLY A 167 -14.17 11.70 -5.72
N PHE A 168 -13.93 10.83 -4.74
CA PHE A 168 -14.88 9.87 -4.19
C PHE A 168 -14.64 9.64 -2.70
N ASN A 169 -15.67 9.16 -1.99
CA ASN A 169 -15.57 8.70 -0.60
C ASN A 169 -15.49 7.16 -0.55
N LEU A 170 -14.47 6.61 0.11
CA LEU A 170 -14.28 5.16 0.21
C LEU A 170 -15.27 4.47 1.16
N ARG A 171 -15.76 5.17 2.20
CA ARG A 171 -16.84 4.67 3.06
C ARG A 171 -18.13 4.52 2.26
N GLU A 172 -18.48 5.51 1.44
CA GLU A 172 -19.63 5.43 0.52
C GLU A 172 -19.49 4.32 -0.51
N ILE A 173 -18.29 4.10 -1.07
CA ILE A 173 -18.01 3.01 -2.00
C ILE A 173 -18.29 1.65 -1.35
N MET A 174 -17.77 1.46 -0.13
CA MET A 174 -17.92 0.22 0.61
C MET A 174 -19.36 -0.06 1.04
N ASP A 175 -20.06 0.96 1.56
CA ASP A 175 -21.43 0.80 2.08
C ASP A 175 -22.49 0.65 0.98
N ASN A 176 -22.28 1.27 -0.18
CA ASN A 176 -23.20 1.22 -1.32
C ASN A 176 -22.81 0.17 -2.38
N ASN A 177 -21.93 -0.79 -2.05
CA ASN A 177 -21.50 -1.88 -2.94
C ASN A 177 -20.92 -1.42 -4.30
N LYS A 178 -20.29 -0.25 -4.36
CA LYS A 178 -19.71 0.30 -5.59
C LYS A 178 -18.44 -0.46 -6.00
N ILE A 179 -18.06 -0.32 -7.27
CA ILE A 179 -16.91 -1.03 -7.85
C ILE A 179 -15.81 -0.02 -8.14
N LEU A 180 -14.79 0.03 -7.29
CA LEU A 180 -13.60 0.85 -7.50
C LEU A 180 -12.49 0.04 -8.18
N LEU A 181 -12.14 0.42 -9.41
CA LEU A 181 -11.05 -0.16 -10.18
C LEU A 181 -9.87 0.82 -10.18
N VAL A 182 -8.79 0.45 -9.50
CA VAL A 182 -7.58 1.26 -9.32
C VAL A 182 -6.45 0.72 -10.19
N ASN A 183 -6.11 1.43 -11.26
CA ASN A 183 -4.99 1.13 -12.15
C ASN A 183 -3.78 2.00 -11.73
N LEU A 184 -2.73 1.35 -11.24
CA LEU A 184 -1.49 1.99 -10.79
C LEU A 184 -0.30 1.58 -11.68
N SER A 185 -0.54 1.42 -12.98
CA SER A 185 0.43 0.90 -13.95
C SER A 185 1.83 1.50 -13.80
N LYS A 186 2.78 0.70 -13.26
CA LYS A 186 4.18 1.14 -13.01
C LYS A 186 4.84 1.70 -14.28
N GLY A 187 4.49 1.16 -15.46
CA GLY A 187 5.01 1.63 -16.75
C GLY A 187 4.51 3.02 -17.17
N LYS A 188 3.29 3.41 -16.77
CA LYS A 188 2.72 4.74 -17.02
C LYS A 188 3.08 5.75 -15.91
N MET A 189 3.21 5.27 -14.67
CA MET A 189 3.38 6.08 -13.47
C MET A 189 4.83 6.31 -13.00
N GLY A 190 5.72 5.34 -13.27
CA GLY A 190 6.91 5.12 -12.46
C GLY A 190 6.62 4.36 -11.17
N GLU A 191 7.58 3.56 -10.71
CA GLU A 191 7.42 2.65 -9.57
C GLU A 191 7.11 3.36 -8.25
N LEU A 192 7.81 4.46 -7.95
CA LEU A 192 7.62 5.22 -6.70
C LEU A 192 6.19 5.74 -6.56
N ASN A 193 5.63 6.31 -7.63
CA ASN A 193 4.27 6.87 -7.64
C ASN A 193 3.21 5.77 -7.49
N SER A 194 3.41 4.64 -8.19
CA SER A 194 2.54 3.46 -8.08
C SER A 194 2.51 2.92 -6.66
N LYS A 195 3.69 2.66 -6.05
CA LYS A 195 3.83 2.20 -4.66
C LYS A 195 3.14 3.16 -3.67
N LEU A 196 3.45 4.44 -3.78
CA LEU A 196 2.93 5.50 -2.92
C LEU A 196 1.39 5.59 -2.98
N LEU A 197 0.80 5.65 -4.17
CA LEU A 197 -0.67 5.68 -4.30
C LEU A 197 -1.32 4.40 -3.78
N GLY A 198 -0.71 3.24 -3.99
CA GLY A 198 -1.21 1.97 -3.44
C GLY A 198 -1.22 1.96 -1.91
N ILE A 199 -0.17 2.48 -1.25
CA ILE A 199 -0.13 2.66 0.21
C ILE A 199 -1.25 3.62 0.67
N ILE A 200 -1.45 4.75 -0.03
CA ILE A 200 -2.55 5.69 0.30
C ILE A 200 -3.91 4.99 0.18
N PHE A 201 -4.13 4.17 -0.84
CA PHE A 201 -5.38 3.41 -0.99
C PHE A 201 -5.58 2.43 0.16
N VAL A 202 -4.57 1.64 0.53
CA VAL A 202 -4.64 0.68 1.65
C VAL A 202 -4.98 1.41 2.95
N MET A 203 -4.24 2.49 3.28
CA MET A 203 -4.51 3.35 4.43
C MET A 203 -5.96 3.86 4.44
N LYS A 204 -6.45 4.38 3.31
CA LYS A 204 -7.80 4.93 3.21
C LYS A 204 -8.89 3.87 3.27
N PHE A 205 -8.65 2.66 2.75
CA PHE A 205 -9.54 1.51 2.94
C PHE A 205 -9.57 1.06 4.41
N GLN A 206 -8.44 1.08 5.11
CA GLN A 206 -8.38 0.81 6.56
C GLN A 206 -9.19 1.84 7.35
N ALA A 207 -8.99 3.15 7.06
CA ALA A 207 -9.77 4.23 7.67
C ALA A 207 -11.28 4.06 7.43
N ALA A 208 -11.68 3.82 6.17
CA ALA A 208 -13.07 3.62 5.79
C ALA A 208 -13.68 2.38 6.47
N ALA A 209 -12.95 1.26 6.54
CA ALA A 209 -13.38 0.07 7.26
C ALA A 209 -13.55 0.35 8.76
N MET A 210 -12.54 0.92 9.42
CA MET A 210 -12.61 1.24 10.86
C MET A 210 -13.73 2.22 11.19
N SER A 211 -14.03 3.16 10.29
CA SER A 211 -15.14 4.09 10.48
C SER A 211 -16.51 3.41 10.62
N ARG A 212 -16.68 2.19 10.07
CA ARG A 212 -17.91 1.36 10.18
C ARG A 212 -18.21 0.86 11.60
N ALA A 213 -17.39 1.22 12.59
CA ALA A 213 -17.69 0.97 14.00
C ALA A 213 -19.05 1.55 14.44
N ASP A 214 -19.55 2.57 13.75
CA ASP A 214 -20.87 3.20 13.92
C ASP A 214 -22.07 2.34 13.46
N ILE A 215 -21.86 1.42 12.51
CA ILE A 215 -22.89 0.47 12.04
C ILE A 215 -22.81 -0.83 12.87
N PRO A 216 -23.94 -1.41 13.35
CA PRO A 216 -23.97 -2.75 13.97
C PRO A 216 -23.39 -3.85 13.05
N GLU A 217 -22.66 -4.83 13.61
CA GLU A 217 -21.90 -5.80 12.79
C GLU A 217 -22.77 -6.65 11.85
N ASP A 218 -24.02 -6.93 12.24
CA ASP A 218 -25.04 -7.62 11.46
C ASP A 218 -25.61 -6.80 10.29
N GLN A 219 -25.47 -5.47 10.35
CA GLN A 219 -25.93 -4.52 9.32
C GLN A 219 -24.80 -4.05 8.39
N ARG A 220 -23.54 -4.33 8.74
CA ARG A 220 -22.37 -4.02 7.88
C ARG A 220 -22.39 -4.92 6.64
N VAL A 221 -22.22 -4.32 5.46
CA VAL A 221 -22.16 -5.05 4.18
C VAL A 221 -20.72 -5.47 3.86
N ASP A 222 -20.54 -6.70 3.40
CA ASP A 222 -19.26 -7.24 2.98
C ASP A 222 -18.68 -6.52 1.75
N PHE A 223 -17.44 -6.06 1.85
CA PHE A 223 -16.68 -5.44 0.78
C PHE A 223 -15.38 -6.22 0.53
N SER A 224 -15.06 -6.50 -0.74
CA SER A 224 -13.88 -7.28 -1.14
C SER A 224 -12.81 -6.39 -1.77
N LEU A 225 -11.68 -6.23 -1.09
CA LEU A 225 -10.52 -5.49 -1.58
C LEU A 225 -9.49 -6.46 -2.17
N TYR A 226 -9.43 -6.47 -3.51
CA TYR A 226 -8.41 -7.19 -4.27
C TYR A 226 -7.16 -6.31 -4.43
N VAL A 227 -6.02 -6.80 -3.99
CA VAL A 227 -4.71 -6.14 -4.11
C VAL A 227 -3.76 -7.08 -4.84
N ASP A 228 -3.50 -6.79 -6.11
CA ASP A 228 -2.51 -7.51 -6.89
C ASP A 228 -1.09 -7.02 -6.56
N GLU A 229 -0.12 -7.93 -6.60
CA GLU A 229 1.26 -7.73 -6.12
C GLU A 229 1.33 -6.94 -4.79
N PHE A 230 0.60 -7.41 -3.77
CA PHE A 230 0.34 -6.68 -2.53
C PHE A 230 1.62 -6.29 -1.77
N GLN A 231 2.72 -7.04 -1.95
CA GLN A 231 4.02 -6.78 -1.35
C GLN A 231 4.62 -5.43 -1.77
N ASN A 232 4.18 -4.85 -2.89
CA ASN A 232 4.55 -3.48 -3.27
C ASN A 232 3.96 -2.42 -2.32
N PHE A 233 2.80 -2.71 -1.71
CA PHE A 233 2.00 -1.78 -0.91
C PHE A 233 1.94 -2.16 0.58
N ALA A 234 2.60 -3.26 0.95
CA ALA A 234 2.67 -3.76 2.31
C ALA A 234 3.46 -2.78 3.21
N THR A 235 2.79 -2.25 4.23
CA THR A 235 3.35 -1.50 5.36
C THR A 235 3.15 -2.30 6.64
N ASP A 236 3.75 -1.88 7.77
CA ASP A 236 3.48 -2.56 9.05
C ASP A 236 2.00 -2.48 9.48
N SER A 237 1.29 -1.41 9.09
CA SER A 237 -0.17 -1.29 9.27
C SER A 237 -0.97 -2.40 8.58
N PHE A 238 -0.38 -3.08 7.58
CA PHE A 238 -1.02 -4.18 6.85
C PHE A 238 -1.24 -5.42 7.75
N GLU A 239 -0.47 -5.57 8.83
CA GLU A 239 -0.75 -6.57 9.87
C GLU A 239 -2.07 -6.27 10.61
N SER A 240 -2.27 -5.00 10.99
CA SER A 240 -3.47 -4.55 11.69
C SER A 240 -4.71 -4.72 10.82
N ILE A 241 -4.67 -4.33 9.53
CA ILE A 241 -5.81 -4.55 8.63
C ILE A 241 -6.08 -6.05 8.42
N LEU A 242 -5.06 -6.91 8.29
CA LEU A 242 -5.26 -8.37 8.18
C LEU A 242 -5.91 -8.98 9.42
N SER A 243 -5.59 -8.47 10.61
CA SER A 243 -6.08 -9.00 11.89
C SER A 243 -7.44 -8.41 12.28
N GLU A 244 -7.73 -7.17 11.91
CA GLU A 244 -8.90 -6.42 12.37
C GLU A 244 -9.98 -6.12 11.32
N ALA A 245 -9.70 -6.21 10.02
CA ALA A 245 -10.68 -5.86 8.98
C ALA A 245 -11.97 -6.72 9.02
N ARG A 246 -11.87 -7.95 9.56
CA ARG A 246 -12.99 -8.91 9.64
C ARG A 246 -14.23 -8.35 10.34
N LYS A 247 -14.08 -7.70 11.52
CA LYS A 247 -15.21 -7.09 12.25
C LYS A 247 -15.89 -5.97 11.44
N TYR A 248 -15.15 -5.30 10.55
CA TYR A 248 -15.66 -4.22 9.69
C TYR A 248 -16.17 -4.70 8.33
N LYS A 249 -16.28 -6.02 8.12
CA LYS A 249 -16.74 -6.65 6.87
C LYS A 249 -15.90 -6.25 5.65
N LEU A 250 -14.61 -6.01 5.86
CA LEU A 250 -13.64 -5.83 4.78
C LEU A 250 -12.87 -7.15 4.58
N SER A 251 -13.11 -7.80 3.45
CA SER A 251 -12.39 -9.00 3.02
C SER A 251 -11.19 -8.61 2.16
N LEU A 252 -10.00 -9.11 2.51
CA LEU A 252 -8.75 -8.87 1.78
C LEU A 252 -8.44 -10.07 0.88
N ILE A 253 -8.18 -9.81 -0.40
CA ILE A 253 -7.71 -10.81 -1.37
C ILE A 253 -6.40 -10.30 -1.94
N MET A 254 -5.32 -11.04 -1.75
CA MET A 254 -3.96 -10.56 -1.98
C MET A 254 -3.22 -11.48 -2.97
N GLY A 255 -2.69 -10.91 -4.05
CA GLY A 255 -1.76 -11.58 -4.96
C GLY A 255 -0.31 -11.31 -4.54
N ASN A 256 0.54 -12.34 -4.51
CA ASN A 256 1.97 -12.23 -4.21
C ASN A 256 2.76 -13.29 -4.99
N GLN A 257 3.92 -12.93 -5.51
CA GLN A 257 4.81 -13.85 -6.22
C GLN A 257 5.80 -14.57 -5.28
N PHE A 258 6.34 -13.87 -4.28
CA PHE A 258 7.44 -14.36 -3.45
C PHE A 258 7.20 -14.03 -1.98
N MET A 259 7.16 -15.02 -1.10
CA MET A 259 7.02 -14.82 0.35
C MET A 259 8.28 -14.17 0.96
N THR A 260 9.42 -14.31 0.28
CA THR A 260 10.71 -13.68 0.62
C THR A 260 10.73 -12.15 0.42
N GLN A 261 9.81 -11.57 -0.37
CA GLN A 261 9.68 -10.11 -0.52
C GLN A 261 8.95 -9.45 0.67
N LEU A 262 8.33 -10.25 1.52
CA LEU A 262 7.61 -9.79 2.72
C LEU A 262 8.55 -9.78 3.93
N THR A 263 8.36 -8.80 4.82
CA THR A 263 8.95 -8.84 6.16
C THR A 263 8.46 -10.07 6.92
N ASP A 264 9.28 -10.60 7.83
CA ASP A 264 8.91 -11.81 8.58
C ASP A 264 7.61 -11.62 9.37
N LYS A 265 7.39 -10.42 9.94
CA LYS A 265 6.15 -10.04 10.63
C LYS A 265 4.90 -10.19 9.74
N ILE A 266 4.95 -9.67 8.50
CA ILE A 266 3.83 -9.77 7.56
C ILE A 266 3.66 -11.20 7.05
N ARG A 267 4.76 -11.93 6.84
CA ARG A 267 4.75 -13.35 6.47
C ARG A 267 4.07 -14.21 7.55
N GLU A 268 4.42 -14.00 8.82
CA GLU A 268 3.82 -14.68 9.98
C GLU A 268 2.33 -14.35 10.13
N ALA A 269 1.96 -13.06 10.03
CA ALA A 269 0.58 -12.61 10.08
C ALA A 269 -0.27 -13.28 8.98
N ILE A 270 0.27 -13.43 7.77
CA ILE A 270 -0.42 -14.12 6.67
C ILE A 270 -0.57 -15.62 6.95
N ILE A 271 0.50 -16.31 7.34
CA ILE A 271 0.46 -17.76 7.61
C ILE A 271 -0.51 -18.07 8.76
N GLY A 272 -0.53 -17.24 9.80
CA GLY A 272 -1.39 -17.38 10.98
C GLY A 272 -2.85 -16.99 10.74
N ASN A 273 -3.11 -15.79 10.22
CA ASN A 273 -4.46 -15.19 10.21
C ASN A 273 -5.25 -15.46 8.92
N VAL A 274 -4.59 -15.78 7.79
CA VAL A 274 -5.29 -16.07 6.53
C VAL A 274 -5.84 -17.50 6.56
N GLY A 275 -7.18 -17.60 6.61
CA GLY A 275 -7.90 -18.87 6.64
C GLY A 275 -8.02 -19.57 5.28
N THR A 276 -7.98 -18.82 4.17
CA THR A 276 -8.06 -19.37 2.81
C THR A 276 -6.78 -19.05 2.04
N VAL A 277 -6.03 -20.08 1.66
CA VAL A 277 -4.77 -19.96 0.92
C VAL A 277 -4.87 -20.76 -0.37
N ILE A 278 -4.61 -20.11 -1.51
CA ILE A 278 -4.53 -20.71 -2.84
C ILE A 278 -3.08 -20.57 -3.32
N SER A 279 -2.33 -21.66 -3.36
CA SER A 279 -0.96 -21.68 -3.89
C SER A 279 -0.95 -22.27 -5.29
N GLY A 280 -0.60 -21.47 -6.29
CA GLY A 280 -0.13 -22.00 -7.58
C GLY A 280 1.25 -22.66 -7.45
N ARG A 281 1.91 -22.94 -8.59
CA ARG A 281 3.33 -23.33 -8.57
C ARG A 281 4.19 -22.18 -8.04
N ILE A 282 5.02 -22.47 -7.04
CA ILE A 282 5.97 -21.53 -6.44
C ILE A 282 7.40 -22.09 -6.45
N GLY A 283 8.40 -21.24 -6.17
CA GLY A 283 9.80 -21.68 -6.07
C GLY A 283 10.06 -22.53 -4.82
N VAL A 284 11.14 -23.32 -4.82
CA VAL A 284 11.48 -24.23 -3.71
C VAL A 284 11.55 -23.50 -2.36
N THR A 285 12.18 -22.33 -2.31
CA THR A 285 12.29 -21.52 -1.08
C THR A 285 10.94 -21.06 -0.55
N ASP A 286 10.00 -20.66 -1.41
CA ASP A 286 8.65 -20.30 -0.99
C ASP A 286 7.82 -21.54 -0.62
N ALA A 287 8.06 -22.68 -1.28
CA ALA A 287 7.45 -23.96 -0.93
C ALA A 287 7.89 -24.45 0.45
N GLU A 288 9.17 -24.35 0.82
CA GLU A 288 9.67 -24.65 2.18
C GLU A 288 9.01 -23.80 3.28
N LEU A 289 8.64 -22.55 2.96
CA LEU A 289 7.90 -21.67 3.87
C LEU A 289 6.41 -22.07 3.94
N MET A 290 5.78 -22.33 2.80
CA MET A 290 4.33 -22.53 2.67
C MET A 290 3.86 -23.96 2.98
N VAL A 291 4.71 -24.98 2.80
CA VAL A 291 4.36 -26.40 2.99
C VAL A 291 3.78 -26.70 4.38
N LYS A 292 4.18 -25.93 5.40
CA LYS A 292 3.64 -26.01 6.78
C LYS A 292 2.12 -25.83 6.86
N LYS A 293 1.50 -25.11 5.91
CA LYS A 293 0.04 -24.91 5.80
C LYS A 293 -0.68 -26.09 5.11
N PHE A 294 0.06 -26.94 4.39
CA PHE A 294 -0.48 -28.00 3.53
C PHE A 294 -0.08 -29.43 3.95
N GLN A 295 0.80 -29.57 4.93
CA GLN A 295 1.10 -30.84 5.58
C GLN A 295 -0.09 -31.39 6.39
N PRO A 296 -0.25 -32.72 6.49
CA PRO A 296 0.60 -33.76 5.92
C PRO A 296 0.23 -34.14 4.46
N THR A 297 -0.72 -33.45 3.84
CA THR A 297 -1.30 -33.85 2.55
C THR A 297 -0.42 -33.56 1.34
N PHE A 298 0.35 -32.47 1.38
CA PHE A 298 1.28 -32.08 0.31
C PHE A 298 2.65 -31.72 0.85
N ASP A 299 3.69 -32.03 0.09
CA ASP A 299 5.09 -31.69 0.41
C ASP A 299 5.65 -30.52 -0.42
N VAL A 300 6.94 -30.23 -0.27
CA VAL A 300 7.63 -29.14 -0.99
C VAL A 300 7.69 -29.40 -2.49
N ASP A 301 7.85 -30.66 -2.88
CA ASP A 301 7.96 -31.10 -4.27
C ASP A 301 6.61 -30.96 -4.99
N ASP A 302 5.49 -31.25 -4.33
CA ASP A 302 4.15 -31.01 -4.84
C ASP A 302 3.93 -29.54 -5.21
N LEU A 303 4.22 -28.61 -4.28
CA LEU A 303 4.07 -27.16 -4.51
C LEU A 303 5.00 -26.64 -5.62
N ALA A 304 6.21 -27.19 -5.72
CA ALA A 304 7.21 -26.77 -6.72
C ALA A 304 6.93 -27.33 -8.13
N LYS A 305 6.22 -28.46 -8.25
CA LYS A 305 5.99 -29.18 -9.53
C LYS A 305 4.58 -29.01 -10.11
N LEU A 306 3.72 -28.22 -9.47
CA LEU A 306 2.37 -27.91 -9.95
C LEU A 306 2.35 -27.45 -11.43
N PRO A 307 1.44 -28.00 -12.26
CA PRO A 307 1.12 -27.46 -13.58
C PRO A 307 0.58 -26.03 -13.51
N ASN A 308 0.72 -25.27 -14.62
CA ASN A 308 0.05 -23.98 -14.74
C ASN A 308 -1.48 -24.16 -14.64
N PHE A 309 -2.17 -23.18 -14.04
CA PHE A 309 -3.63 -23.19 -13.80
C PHE A 309 -4.11 -24.33 -12.88
N GLN A 310 -3.22 -24.90 -12.08
CA GLN A 310 -3.54 -25.74 -10.94
C GLN A 310 -3.02 -25.10 -9.65
N SER A 311 -3.70 -25.37 -8.54
CA SER A 311 -3.27 -24.93 -7.21
C SER A 311 -3.52 -25.97 -6.15
N ILE A 312 -2.65 -25.97 -5.14
CA ILE A 312 -2.90 -26.57 -3.82
C ILE A 312 -3.60 -25.51 -2.97
N THR A 313 -4.60 -25.92 -2.21
CA THR A 313 -5.54 -24.99 -1.58
C THR A 313 -6.04 -25.53 -0.24
N SER A 314 -6.17 -24.64 0.75
CA SER A 314 -6.92 -24.88 1.98
C SER A 314 -7.87 -23.69 2.16
N VAL A 315 -9.12 -23.95 2.49
CA VAL A 315 -10.19 -22.92 2.59
C VAL A 315 -10.94 -23.03 3.91
N MET A 316 -11.55 -21.94 4.35
CA MET A 316 -12.52 -21.97 5.44
C MET A 316 -13.91 -22.36 4.93
N ILE A 317 -14.45 -23.49 5.38
CA ILE A 317 -15.83 -23.92 5.11
C ILE A 317 -16.61 -23.83 6.43
N ASN A 318 -17.64 -23.00 6.50
CA ASN A 318 -18.45 -22.80 7.72
C ASN A 318 -17.62 -22.47 8.98
N ASN A 319 -16.58 -21.63 8.83
CA ASN A 319 -15.56 -21.32 9.87
C ASN A 319 -14.66 -22.49 10.31
N VAL A 320 -14.66 -23.62 9.60
CA VAL A 320 -13.73 -24.75 9.84
C VAL A 320 -12.70 -24.80 8.69
N PRO A 321 -11.39 -24.91 8.97
CA PRO A 321 -10.40 -25.09 7.92
C PRO A 321 -10.57 -26.45 7.24
N SER A 322 -10.54 -26.48 5.91
CA SER A 322 -10.54 -27.72 5.15
C SER A 322 -9.19 -28.41 5.27
N ALA A 323 -9.20 -29.75 5.14
CA ALA A 323 -8.00 -30.45 4.70
C ALA A 323 -7.49 -29.80 3.37
N PRO A 324 -6.18 -29.73 3.15
CA PRO A 324 -5.63 -29.29 1.87
C PRO A 324 -6.12 -30.17 0.71
N PHE A 325 -6.39 -29.56 -0.45
CA PHE A 325 -6.74 -30.27 -1.68
C PHE A 325 -6.15 -29.55 -2.91
N SER A 326 -6.05 -30.25 -4.04
CA SER A 326 -5.70 -29.65 -5.32
C SER A 326 -6.94 -29.27 -6.13
N MET A 327 -6.87 -28.19 -6.89
CA MET A 327 -7.94 -27.76 -7.79
C MET A 327 -7.41 -27.16 -9.10
N ASN A 328 -8.18 -27.32 -10.17
CA ASN A 328 -7.98 -26.60 -11.43
C ASN A 328 -8.59 -25.21 -11.34
N TRP A 329 -7.96 -24.22 -11.95
CA TRP A 329 -8.50 -22.86 -12.03
C TRP A 329 -9.62 -22.78 -13.07
N ILE A 330 -10.58 -21.90 -12.81
CA ILE A 330 -11.66 -21.59 -13.76
C ILE A 330 -11.06 -20.75 -14.91
N PRO A 331 -11.34 -21.07 -16.19
CA PRO A 331 -10.84 -20.25 -17.30
C PRO A 331 -11.41 -18.82 -17.24
N PRO A 332 -10.70 -17.81 -17.81
CA PRO A 332 -11.17 -16.44 -17.82
C PRO A 332 -12.58 -16.30 -18.40
N MET A 333 -13.53 -15.82 -17.60
CA MET A 333 -14.94 -15.68 -17.98
C MET A 333 -15.19 -14.33 -18.70
N GLY A 334 -16.17 -14.32 -19.59
CA GLY A 334 -16.63 -13.12 -20.31
C GLY A 334 -15.67 -12.59 -21.39
N GLN A 335 -16.24 -11.96 -22.42
CA GLN A 335 -15.48 -11.26 -23.47
C GLN A 335 -15.28 -9.79 -23.10
N VAL A 336 -14.16 -9.19 -23.53
CA VAL A 336 -13.86 -7.77 -23.27
C VAL A 336 -14.51 -6.90 -24.34
N ASN A 337 -15.46 -6.05 -23.94
CA ASN A 337 -16.01 -5.01 -24.80
C ASN A 337 -15.17 -3.71 -24.65
N ASN A 338 -14.36 -3.42 -25.66
CA ASN A 338 -13.50 -2.23 -25.69
C ASN A 338 -14.30 -0.91 -25.76
N GLN A 339 -15.45 -0.88 -26.44
CA GLN A 339 -16.29 0.32 -26.52
C GLN A 339 -16.91 0.65 -25.15
N LEU A 340 -17.35 -0.37 -24.40
CA LEU A 340 -17.82 -0.23 -23.03
C LEU A 340 -16.70 0.30 -22.11
N ARG A 341 -15.50 -0.30 -22.17
CA ARG A 341 -14.31 0.19 -21.44
C ARG A 341 -14.08 1.67 -21.72
N ASP A 342 -14.01 2.06 -22.99
CA ASP A 342 -13.68 3.44 -23.40
C ASP A 342 -14.80 4.44 -23.06
N ALA A 343 -16.05 3.98 -22.95
CA ALA A 343 -17.15 4.77 -22.41
C ALA A 343 -17.04 4.95 -20.88
N LEU A 344 -16.80 3.87 -20.13
CA LEU A 344 -16.64 3.90 -18.67
C LEU A 344 -15.46 4.76 -18.22
N VAL A 345 -14.32 4.71 -18.93
CA VAL A 345 -13.15 5.56 -18.67
C VAL A 345 -13.55 7.05 -18.74
N ARG A 346 -14.23 7.45 -19.82
CA ARG A 346 -14.68 8.84 -20.03
C ARG A 346 -15.74 9.26 -19.02
N LEU A 347 -16.71 8.39 -18.72
CA LEU A 347 -17.76 8.63 -17.73
C LEU A 347 -17.16 8.85 -16.34
N SER A 348 -16.24 7.99 -15.91
CA SER A 348 -15.59 8.09 -14.60
C SER A 348 -14.72 9.35 -14.50
N ALA A 349 -13.93 9.66 -15.53
CA ALA A 349 -13.12 10.88 -15.58
C ALA A 349 -13.97 12.17 -15.52
N ALA A 350 -15.16 12.17 -16.14
CA ALA A 350 -16.09 13.31 -16.08
C ALA A 350 -16.87 13.41 -14.75
N LYS A 351 -17.17 12.28 -14.11
CA LYS A 351 -17.98 12.18 -12.87
C LYS A 351 -17.16 12.42 -11.60
N TYR A 352 -15.89 12.02 -11.59
CA TYR A 352 -15.01 12.02 -10.40
C TYR A 352 -13.72 12.84 -10.57
N GLY A 353 -13.35 13.16 -11.82
CA GLY A 353 -12.18 13.98 -12.13
C GLY A 353 -12.50 15.48 -12.18
N ARG A 354 -11.46 16.31 -12.17
CA ARG A 354 -11.59 17.77 -12.29
C ARG A 354 -10.60 18.30 -13.34
N PRO A 355 -10.98 19.26 -14.21
CA PRO A 355 -10.08 19.75 -15.26
C PRO A 355 -8.74 20.22 -14.70
N ARG A 356 -7.63 19.68 -15.21
CA ARG A 356 -6.27 19.92 -14.69
C ARG A 356 -5.95 21.39 -14.45
N ALA A 357 -6.33 22.28 -15.37
CA ALA A 357 -6.06 23.72 -15.22
C ALA A 357 -6.72 24.36 -13.98
N VAL A 358 -7.87 23.84 -13.53
CA VAL A 358 -8.55 24.29 -12.30
C VAL A 358 -7.81 23.76 -11.07
N VAL A 359 -7.46 22.47 -11.09
CA VAL A 359 -6.72 21.79 -10.01
C VAL A 359 -5.35 22.44 -9.78
N GLU A 360 -4.58 22.66 -10.85
CA GLU A 360 -3.27 23.30 -10.77
C GLU A 360 -3.37 24.74 -10.26
N LYS A 361 -4.38 25.50 -10.70
CA LYS A 361 -4.62 26.85 -10.20
C LYS A 361 -4.88 26.85 -8.69
N GLU A 362 -5.79 26.01 -8.21
CA GLU A 362 -6.10 25.91 -6.77
C GLU A 362 -4.90 25.49 -5.92
N ILE A 363 -4.08 24.58 -6.43
CA ILE A 363 -2.82 24.16 -5.80
C ILE A 363 -1.82 25.32 -5.77
N PHE A 364 -1.58 25.99 -6.90
CA PHE A 364 -0.59 27.05 -6.97
C PHE A 364 -1.00 28.32 -6.22
N ASP A 365 -2.29 28.69 -6.21
CA ASP A 365 -2.80 29.82 -5.43
C ASP A 365 -2.59 29.55 -3.92
N ARG A 366 -2.87 28.32 -3.46
CA ARG A 366 -2.64 27.88 -2.07
C ARG A 366 -1.15 27.82 -1.70
N ILE A 367 -0.31 27.25 -2.57
CA ILE A 367 1.14 27.09 -2.32
C ILE A 367 1.90 28.43 -2.43
N ARG A 368 1.64 29.28 -3.43
CA ARG A 368 2.38 30.55 -3.59
C ARG A 368 2.15 31.52 -2.44
N GLY A 369 0.91 31.59 -1.93
CA GLY A 369 0.52 32.61 -0.97
C GLY A 369 0.40 33.99 -1.62
N SER A 370 -0.46 34.83 -1.06
CA SER A 370 -0.78 36.15 -1.60
C SER A 370 0.30 37.18 -1.29
N VAL A 371 1.45 37.07 -1.97
CA VAL A 371 2.37 38.21 -2.11
C VAL A 371 1.71 39.21 -3.07
N GLN A 372 0.82 40.07 -2.54
CA GLN A 372 0.50 41.29 -3.25
C GLN A 372 1.77 42.16 -3.29
N PRO A 373 2.29 42.53 -4.47
CA PRO A 373 3.36 43.49 -4.54
C PRO A 373 2.82 44.83 -4.04
N LYS A 374 3.36 45.34 -2.92
CA LYS A 374 3.11 46.71 -2.47
C LYS A 374 3.76 47.67 -3.46
N THR A 375 3.06 47.94 -4.56
CA THR A 375 3.40 48.98 -5.52
C THR A 375 3.04 50.34 -4.93
N SER A 376 3.91 50.85 -4.05
CA SER A 376 3.87 52.26 -3.66
C SER A 376 4.14 53.12 -4.90
N PRO A 377 3.23 54.02 -5.30
CA PRO A 377 3.47 54.88 -6.46
C PRO A 377 4.44 56.00 -6.07
N SER A 378 5.73 55.79 -6.34
CA SER A 378 6.72 56.86 -6.24
C SER A 378 6.54 57.83 -7.40
N GLN A 379 6.33 59.10 -7.08
CA GLN A 379 6.10 60.17 -8.06
C GLN A 379 7.40 60.48 -8.81
N LEU A 380 7.37 60.38 -10.15
CA LEU A 380 8.45 60.84 -11.02
C LEU A 380 8.15 62.25 -11.53
N ALA A 381 8.87 63.23 -11.01
CA ALA A 381 9.04 64.52 -11.67
C ALA A 381 10.10 64.40 -12.79
N PRO A 382 9.93 65.06 -13.95
CA PRO A 382 10.86 64.93 -15.06
C PRO A 382 12.08 65.85 -14.90
N SER A 383 13.28 65.34 -15.17
CA SER A 383 14.46 66.16 -15.50
C SER A 383 15.09 65.67 -16.80
N VAL A 384 15.66 66.60 -17.56
CA VAL A 384 15.96 66.42 -18.99
C VAL A 384 17.44 66.15 -19.22
N GLY A 385 17.74 65.01 -19.83
CA GLY A 385 18.70 64.90 -20.94
C GLY A 385 20.19 64.80 -20.63
N GLN A 386 20.77 63.63 -20.90
CA GLN A 386 21.99 63.52 -21.70
C GLN A 386 22.07 62.16 -22.43
N LYS A 387 22.62 62.15 -23.65
CA LYS A 387 22.82 60.94 -24.48
C LYS A 387 24.28 60.48 -24.39
N SER A 388 24.50 59.19 -24.16
CA SER A 388 25.70 58.49 -24.64
C SER A 388 25.50 56.96 -24.69
N SER A 389 25.61 56.41 -25.91
CA SER A 389 26.12 55.10 -26.31
C SER A 389 26.30 53.94 -25.29
N GLY A 390 25.91 52.73 -25.70
CA GLY A 390 26.49 51.47 -25.21
C GLY A 390 25.45 50.37 -24.98
N GLY A 391 25.59 49.24 -25.67
CA GLY A 391 24.70 48.08 -25.47
C GLY A 391 25.01 47.35 -24.16
N GLY A 392 23.97 46.86 -23.48
CA GLY A 392 24.12 46.12 -22.22
C GLY A 392 24.73 44.73 -22.44
N SER A 393 25.95 44.52 -21.96
CA SER A 393 26.53 43.19 -21.73
C SER A 393 25.83 42.49 -20.57
N SER A 394 25.69 41.17 -20.66
CA SER A 394 24.86 40.39 -19.74
C SER A 394 25.56 40.12 -18.41
N PHE A 395 24.77 40.08 -17.33
CA PHE A 395 25.13 39.58 -16.00
C PHE A 395 25.87 38.22 -16.01
N LEU A 396 25.67 37.42 -17.06
CA LEU A 396 26.40 36.18 -17.33
C LEU A 396 27.93 36.35 -17.48
N ASP A 397 28.39 37.42 -18.13
CA ASP A 397 29.82 37.64 -18.38
C ASP A 397 30.56 38.00 -17.07
N GLU A 398 29.93 38.82 -16.24
CA GLU A 398 30.44 39.20 -14.92
C GLU A 398 30.46 38.00 -13.94
N TRP A 399 29.49 37.08 -14.06
CA TRP A 399 29.47 35.83 -13.30
C TRP A 399 30.56 34.84 -13.74
N LEU A 400 30.81 34.72 -15.06
CA LEU A 400 31.84 33.83 -15.61
C LEU A 400 33.25 34.29 -15.23
N ALA A 401 33.54 35.59 -15.33
CA ALA A 401 34.83 36.17 -14.93
C ALA A 401 35.16 35.88 -13.44
N LYS A 402 34.16 35.98 -12.56
CA LYS A 402 34.30 35.76 -11.12
C LYS A 402 34.63 34.31 -10.76
N ARG A 403 34.26 33.34 -11.61
CA ARG A 403 34.56 31.92 -11.42
C ARG A 403 35.98 31.54 -11.87
N GLN A 404 36.56 32.24 -12.84
CA GLN A 404 37.95 32.01 -13.27
C GLN A 404 39.01 32.54 -12.30
N GLN A 405 38.67 33.51 -11.44
CA GLN A 405 39.62 34.06 -10.44
C GLN A 405 39.82 33.19 -9.19
N LEU A 406 39.02 32.14 -8.98
CA LEU A 406 38.98 31.37 -7.73
C LEU A 406 39.51 29.92 -7.82
N GLY A 407 40.20 29.55 -8.90
CA GLY A 407 40.77 28.20 -9.07
C GLY A 407 42.26 28.22 -9.41
N GLY A 408 43.15 27.98 -8.44
CA GLY A 408 44.59 27.99 -8.70
C GLY A 408 45.51 27.37 -7.65
N LYS A 409 45.80 26.07 -7.81
CA LYS A 409 47.06 25.30 -7.55
C LYS A 409 46.69 23.81 -7.45
N THR A 410 47.32 22.91 -8.20
CA THR A 410 48.71 22.47 -8.01
C THR A 410 49.48 22.18 -9.32
N ALA A 411 50.82 22.25 -9.24
CA ALA A 411 51.77 21.61 -10.17
C ALA A 411 52.27 20.29 -9.54
N SER A 412 52.98 19.34 -10.14
CA SER A 412 53.62 19.08 -11.45
C SER A 412 53.89 17.56 -11.52
N SER A 413 53.90 16.85 -12.67
CA SER A 413 55.08 16.72 -13.55
C SER A 413 54.75 16.00 -14.89
N SER A 414 55.71 16.02 -15.83
CA SER A 414 55.64 15.46 -17.20
C SER A 414 55.77 13.91 -17.25
N THR A 415 55.49 13.17 -18.34
CA THR A 415 55.85 13.40 -19.76
C THR A 415 54.99 12.56 -20.75
N THR A 416 54.96 12.94 -22.04
CA THR A 416 54.26 12.35 -23.22
C THR A 416 54.44 10.82 -23.45
N VAL A 417 53.56 10.10 -24.17
CA VAL A 417 53.41 10.00 -25.65
C VAL A 417 52.02 9.43 -26.11
N ARG A 418 51.68 9.63 -27.41
CA ARG A 418 50.45 9.29 -28.17
C ARG A 418 49.86 7.86 -28.01
N PRO A 419 48.55 7.68 -28.30
CA PRO A 419 47.85 6.38 -28.21
C PRO A 419 47.93 5.52 -29.49
N ALA A 420 47.76 4.20 -29.32
CA ALA A 420 47.53 3.22 -30.38
C ALA A 420 46.31 2.32 -30.04
N SER A 421 45.75 1.72 -31.08
CA SER A 421 44.50 0.93 -31.14
C SER A 421 44.29 -0.15 -30.07
N SER A 422 43.03 -0.32 -29.66
CA SER A 422 42.53 -1.40 -28.81
C SER A 422 42.49 -2.77 -29.51
N GLN A 423 42.86 -3.83 -28.78
CA GLN A 423 42.59 -5.23 -29.13
C GLN A 423 41.63 -5.84 -28.10
N ALA A 424 40.75 -6.74 -28.57
CA ALA A 424 39.94 -7.62 -27.73
C ALA A 424 40.62 -8.99 -27.55
N PRO A 425 40.42 -9.71 -26.44
CA PRO A 425 40.99 -11.05 -26.26
C PRO A 425 40.23 -12.11 -27.08
N GLN A 426 40.97 -12.98 -27.79
CA GLN A 426 40.44 -14.21 -28.38
C GLN A 426 40.57 -15.39 -27.40
N ALA A 427 39.69 -16.38 -27.55
CA ALA A 427 39.86 -17.72 -27.00
C ALA A 427 39.79 -18.78 -28.13
N SER A 428 40.67 -19.79 -28.04
CA SER A 428 40.80 -20.96 -28.94
C SER A 428 41.58 -22.04 -28.15
N SER A 429 41.51 -23.36 -28.32
CA SER A 429 40.69 -24.31 -29.11
C SER A 429 40.77 -25.70 -28.38
N GLN A 430 40.27 -26.87 -28.83
CA GLN A 430 39.65 -27.31 -30.09
C GLN A 430 38.55 -28.39 -29.85
N ILE A 431 38.58 -29.57 -30.49
CA ILE A 431 37.48 -30.57 -30.57
C ILE A 431 38.04 -32.01 -30.56
N GLN A 432 37.37 -32.97 -29.90
CA GLN A 432 37.20 -34.35 -30.41
C GLN A 432 36.04 -35.12 -29.75
N ASN A 433 35.42 -36.01 -30.53
CA ASN A 433 34.29 -36.89 -30.21
C ASN A 433 34.80 -38.37 -30.22
N PRO A 434 34.17 -39.36 -29.55
CA PRO A 434 33.18 -40.17 -30.28
C PRO A 434 32.06 -40.82 -29.43
N GLN A 435 31.15 -41.53 -30.11
CA GLN A 435 29.96 -42.23 -29.59
C GLN A 435 30.28 -43.58 -28.90
N GLY A 436 29.41 -44.03 -27.98
CA GLY A 436 29.39 -45.44 -27.52
C GLY A 436 28.44 -45.78 -26.35
N ARG A 437 27.45 -46.66 -26.61
CA ARG A 437 26.77 -47.57 -25.66
C ARG A 437 26.94 -49.00 -26.23
N PRO A 438 26.74 -50.12 -25.50
CA PRO A 438 26.14 -50.27 -24.17
C PRO A 438 26.98 -51.13 -23.18
N GLY A 439 26.48 -51.33 -21.94
CA GLY A 439 27.01 -52.33 -21.00
C GLY A 439 26.13 -52.50 -19.77
N VAL A 440 25.66 -53.73 -19.52
CA VAL A 440 24.85 -54.14 -18.35
C VAL A 440 25.68 -55.13 -17.52
N VAL A 441 25.84 -54.90 -16.21
CA VAL A 441 26.07 -55.98 -15.23
C VAL A 441 25.50 -55.58 -13.86
N ASN A 442 24.83 -56.52 -13.19
CA ASN A 442 24.41 -56.43 -11.79
C ASN A 442 25.60 -56.49 -10.82
N ASN A 443 25.42 -56.06 -9.56
CA ASN A 443 25.56 -56.96 -8.39
C ASN A 443 25.30 -56.23 -7.06
N ALA A 444 24.24 -56.66 -6.37
CA ALA A 444 24.23 -56.85 -4.92
C ALA A 444 24.79 -58.27 -4.63
N PRO A 445 24.93 -58.79 -3.37
CA PRO A 445 24.44 -58.25 -2.09
C PRO A 445 25.41 -58.44 -0.89
N SER A 446 24.87 -58.35 0.34
CA SER A 446 25.36 -58.95 1.62
C SER A 446 26.59 -58.31 2.32
N ASN A 447 26.72 -58.30 3.66
CA ASN A 447 25.77 -58.60 4.76
C ASN A 447 26.33 -58.23 6.17
N ILE A 448 25.42 -58.08 7.16
CA ILE A 448 25.50 -58.60 8.56
C ILE A 448 26.26 -57.84 9.71
N ASN A 449 25.53 -57.73 10.85
CA ASN A 449 25.89 -57.52 12.27
C ASN A 449 26.40 -56.14 12.78
N SER A 450 25.77 -55.43 13.75
CA SER A 450 25.34 -55.74 15.15
C SER A 450 26.51 -55.72 16.17
N VAL A 451 26.45 -55.26 17.42
CA VAL A 451 25.36 -54.92 18.39
C VAL A 451 25.88 -53.84 19.37
N ASN A 452 24.97 -53.16 20.09
CA ASN A 452 24.97 -52.87 21.55
C ASN A 452 24.63 -51.43 21.99
N ALA A 453 23.85 -51.37 23.06
CA ALA A 453 23.42 -50.16 23.77
C ALA A 453 24.01 -50.15 25.19
N THR A 454 24.06 -48.97 25.81
CA THR A 454 24.27 -48.85 27.26
C THR A 454 23.32 -47.81 27.84
N VAL A 455 22.55 -48.21 28.86
CA VAL A 455 21.68 -47.35 29.68
C VAL A 455 22.41 -47.03 30.98
N SER A 456 22.22 -45.84 31.54
CA SER A 456 22.54 -45.56 32.95
C SER A 456 21.71 -44.39 33.48
N ASN A 457 20.69 -44.71 34.28
CA ASN A 457 20.07 -43.78 35.24
C ASN A 457 20.70 -44.01 36.62
N LEU A 458 20.81 -42.97 37.45
CA LEU A 458 20.97 -43.13 38.90
C LEU A 458 20.46 -41.89 39.65
N ASP A 459 19.53 -42.12 40.57
CA ASP A 459 18.93 -41.12 41.47
C ASP A 459 19.92 -40.58 42.50
N SER A 460 19.67 -39.36 42.99
CA SER A 460 19.85 -39.06 44.42
C SER A 460 18.87 -37.98 44.91
N LYS A 461 18.25 -38.24 46.07
CA LYS A 461 17.33 -37.31 46.77
C LYS A 461 18.10 -36.49 47.79
N GLN A 462 17.71 -35.23 47.99
CA GLN A 462 17.70 -34.62 49.34
C GLN A 462 16.68 -33.49 49.47
N GLN A 463 16.21 -33.25 50.69
CA GLN A 463 15.07 -32.40 51.03
C GLN A 463 15.51 -31.00 51.47
N SER A 464 14.68 -29.98 51.22
CA SER A 464 14.25 -29.03 52.27
C SER A 464 13.16 -28.06 51.77
N GLN A 465 12.28 -27.70 52.70
CA GLN A 465 11.20 -26.69 52.64
C GLN A 465 11.32 -25.90 53.97
N PRO A 466 10.52 -24.84 54.23
CA PRO A 466 9.86 -23.88 53.35
C PRO A 466 10.13 -22.42 53.80
N SER A 467 9.52 -21.43 53.15
CA SER A 467 9.21 -20.11 53.76
C SER A 467 7.88 -19.59 53.21
N ALA A 468 6.98 -19.13 54.08
CA ALA A 468 5.64 -18.66 53.74
C ALA A 468 5.32 -17.35 54.46
N ILE A 469 4.70 -16.40 53.73
CA ILE A 469 3.79 -15.33 54.18
C ILE A 469 2.86 -15.04 52.98
N ASP A 470 1.63 -14.53 53.13
CA ASP A 470 0.41 -15.09 53.74
C ASP A 470 -0.71 -14.01 53.63
N SER A 471 -1.96 -14.36 53.96
CA SER A 471 -3.12 -13.46 54.18
C SER A 471 -3.57 -12.63 52.95
N ALA A 472 -4.63 -12.98 52.22
CA ALA A 472 -6.07 -13.05 52.57
C ALA A 472 -6.70 -11.66 52.87
N VAL A 473 -7.92 -11.30 52.43
CA VAL A 473 -9.21 -11.83 52.93
C VAL A 473 -10.43 -11.40 52.06
N THR A 474 -11.17 -12.37 51.49
CA THR A 474 -12.65 -12.43 51.26
C THR A 474 -13.39 -11.41 50.33
N ASN A 475 -14.64 -11.62 49.84
CA ASN A 475 -15.69 -12.61 50.16
C ASN A 475 -16.71 -12.85 49.01
N LYS A 476 -17.19 -14.12 48.87
CA LYS A 476 -18.54 -14.63 48.47
C LYS A 476 -19.33 -14.00 47.28
N SER A 477 -20.00 -14.78 46.43
CA SER A 477 -21.02 -15.78 46.82
C SER A 477 -21.17 -16.95 45.82
N ASN A 478 -21.62 -18.10 46.32
CA ASN A 478 -21.88 -19.32 45.53
C ASN A 478 -23.19 -19.95 46.03
N VAL A 479 -24.04 -20.47 45.14
CA VAL A 479 -25.21 -21.31 45.50
C VAL A 479 -25.32 -22.48 44.53
N SER A 480 -25.31 -23.69 45.08
CA SER A 480 -25.60 -24.95 44.36
C SER A 480 -26.65 -25.73 45.14
N MET A 481 -27.56 -26.40 44.44
CA MET A 481 -28.30 -27.56 44.96
C MET A 481 -28.50 -28.61 43.87
N THR A 482 -28.78 -29.84 44.29
CA THR A 482 -28.40 -31.08 43.61
C THR A 482 -29.57 -31.96 43.18
N THR A 483 -29.40 -32.64 42.03
CA THR A 483 -29.83 -34.02 41.68
C THR A 483 -31.26 -34.52 41.98
N ASN A 484 -31.91 -35.10 40.98
CA ASN A 484 -32.44 -36.46 41.09
C ASN A 484 -32.65 -37.17 39.74
N ASN A 485 -32.54 -38.50 39.72
CA ASN A 485 -32.69 -39.41 38.55
C ASN A 485 -33.95 -40.28 38.69
N ASN A 486 -34.70 -40.54 37.59
CA ASN A 486 -35.01 -41.89 37.05
C ASN A 486 -36.07 -41.89 35.92
N PRO A 487 -36.21 -42.98 35.12
CA PRO A 487 -36.59 -42.90 33.70
C PRO A 487 -37.98 -43.45 33.32
N VAL A 488 -38.49 -43.07 32.14
CA VAL A 488 -39.63 -43.75 31.46
C VAL A 488 -39.44 -43.82 29.93
N SER A 489 -39.59 -45.05 29.42
CA SER A 489 -39.77 -45.59 28.05
C SER A 489 -39.62 -44.75 26.76
N SER A 490 -39.06 -45.42 25.75
CA SER A 490 -38.93 -45.05 24.33
C SER A 490 -40.24 -45.07 23.52
N VAL A 491 -40.34 -44.16 22.54
CA VAL A 491 -41.17 -44.31 21.33
C VAL A 491 -40.32 -43.96 20.11
N ASN A 492 -40.39 -44.79 19.07
CA ASN A 492 -39.52 -44.75 17.90
C ASN A 492 -40.25 -44.08 16.71
N VAL A 493 -39.76 -42.94 16.22
CA VAL A 493 -40.31 -42.25 15.04
C VAL A 493 -39.17 -41.90 14.07
N LYS A 494 -39.20 -42.49 12.88
CA LYS A 494 -38.30 -42.15 11.76
C LYS A 494 -38.77 -40.89 11.03
N PRO A 495 -37.93 -39.86 10.83
CA PRO A 495 -38.17 -38.83 9.83
C PRO A 495 -37.78 -39.32 8.42
N SER A 496 -38.63 -39.05 7.43
CA SER A 496 -38.40 -39.34 6.01
C SER A 496 -37.46 -38.32 5.35
N GLN A 497 -36.50 -38.78 4.54
CA GLN A 497 -35.67 -37.92 3.70
C GLN A 497 -36.45 -37.40 2.47
N PRO A 498 -36.36 -36.11 2.10
CA PRO A 498 -36.77 -35.63 0.79
C PRO A 498 -35.66 -35.87 -0.26
N VAL A 499 -36.00 -36.50 -1.38
CA VAL A 499 -35.09 -36.70 -2.52
C VAL A 499 -35.08 -35.43 -3.38
N ILE A 500 -33.98 -34.66 -3.32
CA ILE A 500 -33.78 -33.50 -4.19
C ILE A 500 -33.03 -33.95 -5.46
N LYS A 501 -33.72 -33.93 -6.60
CA LYS A 501 -33.11 -34.13 -7.93
C LYS A 501 -32.46 -32.82 -8.41
N ASN A 502 -31.12 -32.74 -8.33
CA ASN A 502 -30.38 -31.72 -9.08
C ASN A 502 -30.14 -32.20 -10.52
N ARG A 503 -30.94 -31.68 -11.46
CA ARG A 503 -30.65 -31.70 -12.90
C ARG A 503 -31.02 -30.35 -13.48
N LEU A 504 -30.01 -29.49 -13.68
CA LEU A 504 -30.17 -28.22 -14.37
C LEU A 504 -29.84 -28.47 -15.85
N ASP A 505 -30.88 -28.55 -16.69
CA ASP A 505 -30.73 -28.55 -18.15
C ASP A 505 -30.60 -27.09 -18.61
N LEU A 506 -29.50 -26.76 -19.29
CA LEU A 506 -29.27 -25.43 -19.88
C LEU A 506 -29.16 -25.54 -21.40
N ARG A 507 -30.31 -25.52 -22.06
CA ARG A 507 -30.46 -25.25 -23.51
C ARG A 507 -31.72 -24.40 -23.73
N ASN A 508 -31.65 -23.57 -24.76
CA ASN A 508 -32.47 -22.38 -25.09
C ASN A 508 -31.87 -21.13 -24.43
N GLY A 509 -31.35 -20.12 -25.16
CA GLY A 509 -31.45 -19.84 -26.59
C GLY A 509 -32.43 -18.70 -26.81
N ASP A 510 -31.89 -17.53 -27.16
CA ASP A 510 -32.35 -16.62 -28.21
C ASP A 510 -31.34 -15.46 -28.29
N ASP A 511 -30.81 -15.23 -29.50
CA ASP A 511 -30.02 -14.05 -29.85
C ASP A 511 -30.96 -12.88 -30.10
N ASP A 512 -30.64 -11.68 -29.61
CA ASP A 512 -31.28 -10.45 -30.11
C ASP A 512 -30.32 -9.25 -30.03
N ASP A 513 -29.58 -9.03 -31.12
CA ASP A 513 -28.69 -7.87 -31.33
C ASP A 513 -29.52 -6.61 -31.59
N SER A 514 -29.93 -5.94 -30.51
CA SER A 514 -30.54 -4.60 -30.58
C SER A 514 -29.51 -3.51 -30.25
N GLU A 515 -29.12 -2.73 -31.26
CA GLU A 515 -28.37 -1.49 -31.07
C GLU A 515 -29.22 -0.49 -30.26
N VAL A 516 -28.71 -0.05 -29.10
CA VAL A 516 -29.37 0.97 -28.27
C VAL A 516 -28.60 2.28 -28.33
N MET A 517 -29.16 3.25 -29.07
CA MET A 517 -28.69 4.63 -29.10
C MET A 517 -28.97 5.35 -27.77
N ILE A 518 -27.92 5.70 -27.03
CA ILE A 518 -28.03 6.52 -25.81
C ILE A 518 -28.17 7.99 -26.20
N SER A 519 -29.36 8.56 -25.98
CA SER A 519 -29.56 10.02 -26.04
C SER A 519 -29.18 10.65 -24.70
N LEU A 520 -28.18 11.53 -24.73
CA LEU A 520 -27.80 12.38 -23.60
C LEU A 520 -28.85 13.51 -23.43
N ARG A 521 -29.13 13.87 -22.17
CA ARG A 521 -29.81 15.12 -21.77
C ARG A 521 -28.89 15.90 -20.84
#